data_AF-A0AAE1XC88-F1
#
_entry.id   AF-A0AAE1XC88-F1
#
_cell.length_a   1.000
_cell.length_b   1.000
_cell.length_c   1.000
_cell.angle_alpha   90.00
_cell.angle_beta   90.00
_cell.angle_gamma   90.00
#
_symmetry.space_group_name_H-M   'P 1'
#
loop_
_entity.id
_entity.type
_entity.pdbx_description
1 polymer ?
#
loop_
_entity_poly.entity_id
_entity_poly.type
_entity_poly.pdbx_seq_one_letter_code
_entity_poly.pdbx_strand_id
1 'polypeptide(L)'
;MLESMIKSPRPTRAEATDVANAVLDGTDCVMLSGETAAGAYPDLAVRTMAKICLEAESTINYGDVFKRIMANAPVPMSPLESLASSAVRTANSAKASLILVLTRGGMTNLLLGTALYSGGWYPFCVRVLQRASHEESTEEALEFALQHTKTKGLCKVGDAVVALHRIGTASIIKIVTVK
;
A
#
# COMPACT_ATOMS: atom_id res chain seq x y z
N MET A 1 13.24 -18.28 2.90
CA MET A 1 13.52 -17.30 3.98
C MET A 1 13.21 -17.86 5.36
N LEU A 2 12.21 -18.74 5.50
CA LEU A 2 11.85 -19.40 6.76
C LEU A 2 12.12 -20.91 6.67
N GLU A 3 13.30 -21.30 6.15
CA GLU A 3 13.65 -22.67 5.75
C GLU A 3 13.46 -23.70 6.87
N SER A 4 13.81 -23.35 8.11
CA SER A 4 13.62 -24.24 9.26
C SER A 4 12.15 -24.61 9.47
N MET A 5 11.22 -23.78 9.00
CA MET A 5 9.78 -24.04 9.09
C MET A 5 9.29 -25.17 8.18
N ILE A 6 10.14 -25.72 7.30
CA ILE A 6 9.83 -26.97 6.59
C ILE A 6 9.64 -28.12 7.58
N LYS A 7 10.43 -28.15 8.66
CA LYS A 7 10.45 -29.25 9.64
C LYS A 7 10.04 -28.81 11.05
N SER A 8 10.06 -27.50 11.33
CA SER A 8 9.78 -26.92 12.65
C SER A 8 8.55 -26.01 12.61
N PRO A 9 7.71 -25.96 13.66
CA PRO A 9 6.60 -25.01 13.71
C PRO A 9 7.04 -23.56 14.01
N ARG A 10 8.32 -23.31 14.26
CA ARG A 10 8.86 -21.96 14.54
C ARG A 10 10.13 -21.70 13.74
N PRO A 11 10.29 -20.48 13.18
CA PRO A 11 11.53 -20.10 12.55
C PRO A 11 12.63 -19.86 13.59
N THR A 12 13.86 -19.87 13.12
CA THR A 12 14.99 -19.40 13.92
C THR A 12 14.95 -17.88 14.08
N ARG A 13 15.67 -17.36 15.07
CA ARG A 13 15.84 -15.91 15.24
C ARG A 13 16.51 -15.27 14.02
N ALA A 14 17.47 -15.97 13.41
CA ALA A 14 18.17 -15.48 12.23
C ALA A 14 17.22 -15.30 11.05
N GLU A 15 16.37 -16.28 10.76
CA GLU A 15 15.36 -16.21 9.69
C GLU A 15 14.33 -15.10 9.92
N ALA A 16 13.88 -14.91 11.17
CA ALA A 16 12.95 -13.83 11.48
C ALA A 16 13.58 -12.45 11.25
N THR A 17 14.84 -12.27 11.66
CA THR A 17 15.57 -11.02 11.43
C THR A 17 15.88 -10.79 9.95
N ASP A 18 16.17 -11.86 9.18
CA ASP A 18 16.42 -11.78 7.75
C ASP A 18 15.20 -11.25 6.98
N VAL A 19 14.02 -11.77 7.28
CA VAL A 19 12.75 -11.27 6.72
C VAL A 19 12.52 -9.81 7.11
N ALA A 20 12.69 -9.48 8.39
CA ALA A 20 12.46 -8.11 8.88
C ALA A 20 13.39 -7.11 8.18
N ASN A 21 14.68 -7.44 8.05
CA ASN A 21 15.64 -6.58 7.36
C ASN A 21 15.32 -6.42 5.89
N ALA A 22 14.89 -7.47 5.19
CA ALA A 22 14.47 -7.36 3.79
C ALA A 22 13.32 -6.36 3.60
N VAL A 23 12.36 -6.33 4.55
CA VAL A 23 11.27 -5.33 4.55
C VAL A 23 11.82 -3.92 4.84
N LEU A 24 12.71 -3.77 5.82
CA LEU A 24 13.32 -2.48 6.16
C LEU A 24 14.21 -1.91 5.05
N ASP A 25 14.84 -2.78 4.28
CA ASP A 25 15.63 -2.43 3.09
C ASP A 25 14.74 -1.97 1.92
N GLY A 26 13.42 -2.15 2.03
CA GLY A 26 12.44 -1.67 1.07
C GLY A 26 12.09 -2.67 -0.02
N THR A 27 12.15 -3.98 0.26
CA THR A 27 11.64 -4.98 -0.68
C THR A 27 10.12 -4.91 -0.79
N ASP A 28 9.59 -4.96 -2.01
CA ASP A 28 8.13 -4.98 -2.23
C ASP A 28 7.51 -6.33 -1.88
N CYS A 29 8.28 -7.42 -2.04
CA CYS A 29 7.78 -8.78 -1.92
C CYS A 29 8.82 -9.69 -1.25
N VAL A 30 8.37 -10.48 -0.28
CA VAL A 30 9.12 -11.62 0.28
C VAL A 30 8.54 -12.92 -0.26
N MET A 31 9.39 -13.95 -0.41
CA MET A 31 9.01 -15.21 -1.03
C MET A 31 9.22 -16.39 -0.09
N LEU A 32 8.25 -17.30 -0.11
CA LEU A 32 8.35 -18.65 0.45
C LEU A 32 8.44 -19.64 -0.72
N SER A 33 9.30 -20.64 -0.58
CA SER A 33 9.57 -21.67 -1.59
C SER A 33 9.26 -23.05 -1.01
N GLY A 34 10.28 -23.77 -0.52
CA GLY A 34 10.12 -25.10 0.05
C GLY A 34 9.19 -25.13 1.27
N GLU A 35 9.13 -24.02 2.01
CA GLU A 35 8.29 -23.84 3.19
C GLU A 35 6.80 -24.04 2.88
N THR A 36 6.33 -23.53 1.75
CA THR A 36 4.93 -23.63 1.31
C THR A 36 4.68 -24.76 0.31
N ALA A 37 5.70 -25.14 -0.47
CA ALA A 37 5.54 -26.16 -1.50
C ALA A 37 5.49 -27.59 -0.92
N ALA A 38 6.34 -27.88 0.07
CA ALA A 38 6.48 -29.23 0.64
C ALA A 38 6.78 -29.22 2.15
N GLY A 39 6.62 -28.07 2.82
CA GLY A 39 6.84 -27.95 4.26
C GLY A 39 5.74 -28.60 5.08
N ALA A 40 6.08 -28.99 6.32
CA ALA A 40 5.12 -29.55 7.27
C ALA A 40 4.14 -28.50 7.84
N TYR A 41 4.48 -27.20 7.72
CA TYR A 41 3.73 -26.09 8.34
C TYR A 41 3.48 -24.92 7.35
N PRO A 42 2.87 -25.16 6.17
CA PRO A 42 2.77 -24.15 5.11
C PRO A 42 1.89 -22.95 5.50
N ASP A 43 0.78 -23.19 6.19
CA ASP A 43 -0.12 -22.12 6.65
C ASP A 43 0.53 -21.27 7.76
N LEU A 44 1.25 -21.93 8.68
CA LEU A 44 1.94 -21.27 9.76
C LEU A 44 3.14 -20.45 9.26
N ALA A 45 3.85 -20.93 8.23
CA ALA A 45 4.93 -20.20 7.58
C ALA A 45 4.41 -18.87 6.99
N VAL A 46 3.30 -18.90 6.24
CA VAL A 46 2.68 -17.68 5.68
C VAL A 46 2.22 -16.73 6.78
N ARG A 47 1.55 -17.24 7.83
CA ARG A 47 1.10 -16.41 8.96
C ARG A 47 2.28 -15.79 9.72
N THR A 48 3.38 -16.52 9.86
CA THR A 48 4.58 -16.04 10.56
C THR A 48 5.28 -14.99 9.73
N MET A 49 5.44 -15.21 8.42
CA MET A 49 5.95 -14.22 7.48
C MET A 49 5.15 -12.91 7.55
N ALA A 50 3.82 -13.00 7.46
CA ALA A 50 2.94 -11.83 7.52
C ALA A 50 3.08 -11.05 8.84
N LYS A 51 3.23 -11.74 9.98
CA LYS A 51 3.47 -11.09 11.28
C LYS A 51 4.81 -10.35 11.28
N ILE A 52 5.88 -10.96 10.78
CA ILE A 52 7.20 -10.31 10.75
C ILE A 52 7.15 -9.06 9.85
N CYS A 53 6.51 -9.14 8.68
CA CYS A 53 6.35 -7.98 7.80
C CYS A 53 5.60 -6.84 8.48
N LEU A 54 4.46 -7.13 9.13
CA LEU A 54 3.68 -6.11 9.86
C LEU A 54 4.48 -5.45 10.99
N GLU A 55 5.24 -6.23 11.76
CA GLU A 55 6.09 -5.70 12.82
C GLU A 55 7.21 -4.82 12.23
N ALA A 56 7.87 -5.27 11.17
CA ALA A 56 8.92 -4.49 10.50
C ALA A 56 8.37 -3.17 9.94
N GLU A 57 7.25 -3.21 9.21
CA GLU A 57 6.56 -2.04 8.66
C GLU A 57 6.19 -1.02 9.74
N SER A 58 5.82 -1.47 10.94
CA SER A 58 5.44 -0.59 12.05
C SER A 58 6.60 0.30 12.55
N THR A 59 7.85 -0.09 12.27
CA THR A 59 9.05 0.63 12.71
C THR A 59 9.57 1.63 11.68
N ILE A 60 9.04 1.62 10.45
CA ILE A 60 9.54 2.46 9.36
C ILE A 60 9.05 3.90 9.54
N ASN A 61 10.00 4.86 9.56
CA ASN A 61 9.65 6.28 9.46
C ASN A 61 9.41 6.67 8.00
N TYR A 62 8.19 6.46 7.56
CA TYR A 62 7.80 6.75 6.20
C TYR A 62 7.90 8.22 5.78
N GLY A 63 7.81 9.16 6.73
CA GLY A 63 7.98 10.58 6.42
C GLY A 63 9.39 10.89 5.91
N ASP A 64 10.40 10.19 6.45
CA ASP A 64 11.78 10.33 6.01
C ASP A 64 12.07 9.51 4.75
N VAL A 65 11.44 8.33 4.60
CA VAL A 65 11.49 7.55 3.35
C VAL A 65 10.98 8.39 2.18
N PHE A 66 9.83 9.03 2.32
CA PHE A 66 9.26 9.89 1.29
C PHE A 66 10.19 11.05 0.91
N LYS A 67 10.81 11.72 1.88
CA LYS A 67 11.78 12.80 1.62
C LYS A 67 12.99 12.29 0.83
N ARG A 68 13.52 11.11 1.17
CA ARG A 68 14.66 10.49 0.46
C ARG A 68 14.31 10.12 -0.97
N ILE A 69 13.12 9.57 -1.20
CA ILE A 69 12.62 9.27 -2.56
C ILE A 69 12.53 10.57 -3.37
N MET A 70 11.88 11.59 -2.80
CA MET A 70 11.70 12.87 -3.48
C MET A 70 13.02 13.62 -3.76
N ALA A 71 14.03 13.47 -2.91
CA ALA A 71 15.34 14.08 -3.12
C ALA A 71 16.10 13.46 -4.31
N ASN A 72 15.81 12.20 -4.65
CA ASN A 72 16.44 11.48 -5.77
C ASN A 72 15.54 11.41 -7.02
N ALA A 73 14.34 11.99 -6.98
CA ALA A 73 13.41 11.97 -8.10
C ALA A 73 13.90 12.90 -9.23
N PRO A 74 13.74 12.50 -10.51
CA PRO A 74 14.16 13.33 -11.64
C PRO A 74 13.31 14.60 -11.74
N VAL A 75 13.96 15.72 -12.08
CA VAL A 75 13.28 17.00 -12.35
C VAL A 75 13.56 17.41 -13.80
N PRO A 76 12.53 17.62 -14.65
CA PRO A 76 11.10 17.56 -14.35
C PRO A 76 10.55 16.14 -14.21
N MET A 77 9.65 15.92 -13.26
CA MET A 77 8.93 14.65 -13.10
C MET A 77 7.86 14.48 -14.19
N SER A 78 7.51 13.24 -14.51
CA SER A 78 6.35 12.97 -15.36
C SER A 78 5.05 13.44 -14.69
N PRO A 79 3.98 13.76 -15.46
CA PRO A 79 2.70 14.18 -14.88
C PRO A 79 2.11 13.17 -13.89
N LEU A 80 2.34 11.87 -14.10
CA LEU A 80 1.84 10.83 -13.22
C LEU A 80 2.65 10.72 -11.92
N GLU A 81 3.98 10.83 -11.97
CA GLU A 81 4.83 10.87 -10.76
C GLU A 81 4.58 12.14 -9.95
N SER A 82 4.38 13.28 -10.61
CA SER A 82 4.00 14.54 -9.98
C SER A 82 2.65 14.43 -9.28
N LEU A 83 1.67 13.79 -9.92
CA LEU A 83 0.37 13.50 -9.32
C LEU A 83 0.50 12.55 -8.11
N ALA A 84 1.23 11.45 -8.27
CA ALA A 84 1.41 10.45 -7.22
C ALA A 84 2.08 11.07 -5.98
N SER A 85 3.22 11.74 -6.16
CA SER A 85 3.94 12.43 -5.07
C SER A 85 3.09 13.50 -4.38
N SER A 86 2.30 14.26 -5.15
CA SER A 86 1.34 15.23 -4.61
C SER A 86 0.24 14.57 -3.79
N ALA A 87 -0.26 13.41 -4.23
CA ALA A 87 -1.27 12.65 -3.51
C ALA A 87 -0.75 12.14 -2.17
N VAL A 88 0.48 11.62 -2.15
CA VAL A 88 1.17 11.19 -0.92
C VAL A 88 1.29 12.32 0.06
N ARG A 89 1.82 13.44 -0.41
CA ARG A 89 2.01 14.63 0.40
C ARG A 89 0.67 15.13 0.95
N THR A 90 -0.38 15.09 0.13
CA THR A 90 -1.73 15.49 0.53
C THR A 90 -2.30 14.55 1.58
N ALA A 91 -2.17 13.23 1.41
CA ALA A 91 -2.64 12.25 2.38
C ALA A 91 -1.93 12.39 3.73
N ASN A 92 -0.61 12.60 3.72
CA ASN A 92 0.17 12.87 4.92
C ASN A 92 -0.25 14.18 5.61
N SER A 93 -0.46 15.24 4.83
CA SER A 93 -0.86 16.54 5.37
C SER A 93 -2.28 16.52 5.94
N ALA A 94 -3.20 15.84 5.26
CA ALA A 94 -4.60 15.72 5.65
C ALA A 94 -4.82 14.64 6.73
N LYS A 95 -3.78 13.89 7.11
CA LYS A 95 -3.88 12.68 7.94
C LYS A 95 -5.03 11.79 7.48
N ALA A 96 -5.07 11.54 6.17
CA ALA A 96 -6.07 10.65 5.59
C ALA A 96 -5.97 9.26 6.24
N SER A 97 -7.00 8.43 6.10
CA SER A 97 -6.94 6.99 6.46
C SER A 97 -6.68 6.09 5.26
N LEU A 98 -6.90 6.62 4.05
CA LEU A 98 -6.81 5.86 2.80
C LEU A 98 -6.46 6.76 1.61
N ILE A 99 -5.73 6.19 0.65
CA ILE A 99 -5.61 6.73 -0.71
C ILE A 99 -6.35 5.79 -1.67
N LEU A 100 -7.37 6.33 -2.34
CA LEU A 100 -8.15 5.66 -3.36
C LEU A 100 -7.59 5.99 -4.74
N VAL A 101 -7.41 4.96 -5.57
CA VAL A 101 -6.89 5.13 -6.94
C VAL A 101 -7.88 4.51 -7.91
N LEU A 102 -8.51 5.36 -8.72
CA LEU A 102 -9.40 4.95 -9.80
C LEU A 102 -8.57 4.88 -11.09
N THR A 103 -8.28 3.67 -11.56
CA THR A 103 -7.52 3.46 -12.80
C THR A 103 -8.17 2.39 -13.67
N ARG A 104 -8.15 2.63 -14.99
CA ARG A 104 -8.63 1.65 -15.98
C ARG A 104 -7.54 0.69 -16.45
N GLY A 105 -6.27 1.12 -16.41
CA GLY A 105 -5.14 0.44 -17.03
C GLY A 105 -3.99 0.05 -16.09
N GLY A 106 -4.14 0.23 -14.77
CA GLY A 106 -3.16 -0.22 -13.77
C GLY A 106 -1.86 0.59 -13.68
N MET A 107 -1.45 1.34 -14.72
CA MET A 107 -0.20 2.12 -14.72
C MET A 107 -0.14 3.16 -13.59
N THR A 108 -1.28 3.75 -13.22
CA THR A 108 -1.36 4.69 -12.09
C THR A 108 -1.11 4.00 -10.73
N ASN A 109 -1.40 2.69 -10.61
CA ASN A 109 -1.16 1.92 -9.39
C ASN A 109 0.32 1.62 -9.19
N LEU A 110 1.05 1.35 -10.27
CA LEU A 110 2.48 1.05 -10.21
C LEU A 110 3.27 2.25 -9.67
N LEU A 111 2.87 3.47 -10.06
CA LEU A 111 3.49 4.71 -9.61
C LEU A 111 3.13 5.12 -8.19
N LEU A 112 2.03 4.59 -7.63
CA LEU A 112 1.67 4.81 -6.24
C LEU A 112 2.29 3.74 -5.33
N GLY A 113 2.45 2.51 -5.83
CA GLY A 113 3.28 1.49 -5.17
C GLY A 113 4.72 1.96 -4.98
N THR A 114 5.28 2.70 -5.96
CA THR A 114 6.60 3.34 -5.82
C THR A 114 6.58 4.64 -5.02
N ALA A 115 5.43 5.27 -4.79
CA ALA A 115 5.31 6.54 -4.06
C ALA A 115 4.89 6.42 -2.60
N LEU A 116 4.33 5.29 -2.15
CA LEU A 116 3.65 5.20 -0.86
C LEU A 116 3.93 3.90 -0.10
N TYR A 117 4.74 4.05 0.92
CA TYR A 117 4.21 3.75 2.24
C TYR A 117 4.35 5.03 3.06
N SER A 118 3.24 5.55 3.60
CA SER A 118 3.30 6.69 4.51
C SER A 118 2.20 6.70 5.56
N GLY A 119 2.63 6.60 6.82
CA GLY A 119 1.80 6.86 8.00
C GLY A 119 1.77 5.70 8.97
N GLY A 120 2.47 5.85 10.10
CA GLY A 120 2.37 4.93 11.22
C GLY A 120 0.96 4.89 11.84
N TRP A 121 0.71 3.77 12.51
CA TRP A 121 -0.44 3.39 13.35
C TRP A 121 -1.60 2.64 12.73
N TYR A 122 -1.74 2.57 11.39
CA TYR A 122 -2.67 1.65 10.73
C TYR A 122 -2.09 1.29 9.35
N PRO A 123 -2.10 0.03 8.89
CA PRO A 123 -1.57 -0.32 7.58
C PRO A 123 -2.42 0.41 6.54
N PHE A 124 -1.85 1.45 5.95
CA PHE A 124 -2.52 2.26 4.95
C PHE A 124 -2.65 1.41 3.69
N CYS A 125 -3.79 0.74 3.56
CA CYS A 125 -4.07 -0.13 2.43
C CYS A 125 -4.30 0.74 1.19
N VAL A 126 -3.30 0.91 0.32
CA VAL A 126 -3.58 1.44 -1.04
C VAL A 126 -4.44 0.39 -1.73
N ARG A 127 -5.75 0.58 -1.66
CA ARG A 127 -6.70 -0.36 -2.24
C ARG A 127 -7.16 0.16 -3.59
N VAL A 128 -6.69 -0.53 -4.62
CA VAL A 128 -7.20 -0.38 -5.97
C VAL A 128 -8.61 -0.95 -6.01
N LEU A 129 -9.60 -0.09 -6.18
CA LEU A 129 -10.97 -0.49 -6.47
C LEU A 129 -11.29 -0.16 -7.92
N GLN A 130 -11.49 -1.25 -8.67
CA GLN A 130 -12.23 -1.36 -9.92
C GLN A 130 -11.58 -0.85 -11.23
N ARG A 131 -11.69 -1.70 -12.25
CA ARG A 131 -11.78 -1.29 -13.65
C ARG A 131 -13.09 -0.52 -13.80
N ALA A 132 -13.05 0.80 -13.92
CA ALA A 132 -14.23 1.56 -14.31
C ALA A 132 -14.63 1.15 -15.74
N SER A 133 -15.77 0.47 -15.91
CA SER A 133 -16.45 0.32 -17.19
C SER A 133 -16.86 1.69 -17.74
N HIS A 134 -17.13 1.77 -19.05
CA HIS A 134 -17.54 3.01 -19.71
C HIS A 134 -18.79 3.63 -19.03
N GLU A 135 -18.81 4.96 -18.92
CA GLU A 135 -19.97 5.82 -18.61
C GLU A 135 -20.56 5.92 -17.19
N GLU A 136 -20.08 5.19 -16.18
CA GLU A 136 -20.44 5.53 -14.79
C GLU A 136 -19.74 6.82 -14.35
N SER A 137 -20.47 7.71 -13.66
CA SER A 137 -19.92 8.94 -13.13
C SER A 137 -18.75 8.60 -12.20
N THR A 138 -17.62 9.30 -12.34
CA THR A 138 -16.47 9.10 -11.43
C THR A 138 -16.85 9.27 -9.96
N GLU A 139 -17.95 9.96 -9.69
CA GLU A 139 -18.52 10.12 -8.34
C GLU A 139 -19.20 8.85 -7.83
N GLU A 140 -19.93 8.12 -8.68
CA GLU A 140 -20.57 6.85 -8.31
C GLU A 140 -19.51 5.78 -7.98
N ALA A 141 -18.46 5.69 -8.79
CA ALA A 141 -17.34 4.77 -8.54
C ALA A 141 -16.62 5.11 -7.23
N LEU A 142 -16.49 6.40 -6.91
CA LEU A 142 -15.88 6.87 -5.67
C LEU A 142 -16.77 6.56 -4.46
N GLU A 143 -18.07 6.78 -4.56
CA GLU A 143 -19.03 6.47 -3.51
C GLU A 143 -19.10 4.96 -3.23
N PHE A 144 -19.15 4.15 -4.28
CA PHE A 144 -19.06 2.69 -4.19
C PHE A 144 -17.76 2.25 -3.49
N ALA A 145 -16.62 2.82 -3.88
CA ALA A 145 -15.34 2.52 -3.25
C ALA A 145 -15.32 2.87 -1.76
N LEU A 146 -15.89 4.03 -1.38
CA LEU A 146 -15.99 4.48 0.02
C LEU A 146 -16.91 3.57 0.84
N GLN A 147 -18.05 3.16 0.30
CA GLN A 147 -18.95 2.21 0.97
C GLN A 147 -18.28 0.84 1.18
N HIS A 148 -17.52 0.37 0.18
CA HIS A 148 -16.78 -0.87 0.28
C HIS A 148 -15.66 -0.80 1.33
N THR A 149 -14.95 0.31 1.41
CA THR A 149 -13.90 0.51 2.42
C THR A 149 -14.48 0.61 3.83
N LYS A 150 -15.66 1.21 3.98
CA LYS A 150 -16.41 1.27 5.24
C LYS A 150 -16.86 -0.12 5.70
N THR A 151 -17.42 -0.92 4.77
CA THR A 151 -17.84 -2.31 5.04
C THR A 151 -16.67 -3.19 5.47
N LYS A 152 -15.48 -2.96 4.91
CA LYS A 152 -14.25 -3.69 5.28
C LYS A 152 -13.55 -3.15 6.54
N GLY A 153 -14.09 -2.10 7.16
CA GLY A 153 -13.51 -1.49 8.36
C GLY A 153 -12.19 -0.77 8.14
N LEU A 154 -11.88 -0.36 6.89
CA LEU A 154 -10.64 0.35 6.55
C LEU A 154 -10.73 1.86 6.85
N CYS A 155 -11.93 2.42 6.89
CA CYS A 155 -12.17 3.82 7.24
C CYS A 155 -13.40 3.96 8.14
N LYS A 156 -13.41 5.01 8.95
CA LYS A 156 -14.51 5.37 9.87
C LYS A 156 -15.19 6.65 9.40
N VAL A 157 -16.41 6.86 9.88
CA VAL A 157 -17.13 8.12 9.67
C VAL A 157 -16.32 9.27 10.27
N GLY A 158 -16.08 10.31 9.49
CA GLY A 158 -15.25 11.45 9.86
C GLY A 158 -13.79 11.38 9.38
N ASP A 159 -13.32 10.23 8.88
CA ASP A 159 -11.97 10.12 8.35
C ASP A 159 -11.83 10.85 7.00
N ALA A 160 -10.65 11.40 6.74
CA ALA A 160 -10.29 11.95 5.44
C ALA A 160 -9.76 10.84 4.51
N VAL A 161 -10.11 10.88 3.24
CA VAL A 161 -9.66 9.97 2.19
C VAL A 161 -9.19 10.79 1.00
N VAL A 162 -8.03 10.46 0.44
CA VAL A 162 -7.51 11.11 -0.78
C VAL A 162 -7.81 10.22 -1.97
N ALA A 163 -8.59 10.69 -2.93
CA ALA A 163 -8.93 9.98 -4.14
C ALA A 163 -8.20 10.54 -5.36
N LEU A 164 -7.70 9.64 -6.20
CA LEU A 164 -6.99 9.92 -7.44
C LEU A 164 -7.77 9.35 -8.60
N HIS A 165 -8.06 10.19 -9.58
CA HIS A 165 -8.70 9.75 -10.81
C HIS A 165 -8.34 10.65 -11.99
N ARG A 166 -8.61 10.15 -13.19
CA ARG A 166 -8.36 10.85 -14.45
C ARG A 166 -9.68 11.16 -15.14
N ILE A 167 -9.90 12.42 -15.51
CA ILE A 167 -11.02 12.86 -16.35
C ILE A 167 -10.43 13.31 -17.69
N GLY A 168 -10.62 12.50 -18.73
CA GLY A 168 -10.05 12.75 -20.05
C GLY A 168 -8.52 12.85 -20.01
N THR A 169 -7.99 14.03 -20.30
CA THR A 169 -6.54 14.33 -20.27
C THR A 169 -6.06 14.88 -18.93
N ALA A 170 -6.97 15.30 -18.04
CA ALA A 170 -6.65 15.89 -16.76
C ALA A 170 -6.59 14.83 -15.64
N SER A 171 -5.69 15.04 -14.68
CA SER A 171 -5.58 14.23 -13.47
C SER A 171 -6.03 15.04 -12.25
N ILE A 172 -6.81 14.43 -11.36
CA ILE A 172 -7.46 15.11 -10.24
C ILE A 172 -7.12 14.39 -8.93
N ILE A 173 -6.82 15.19 -7.90
CA ILE A 173 -6.72 14.78 -6.50
C ILE A 173 -7.92 15.37 -5.76
N LYS A 174 -8.74 14.52 -5.13
CA LYS A 174 -9.91 14.93 -4.35
C LYS A 174 -9.73 14.48 -2.91
N ILE A 175 -9.91 15.39 -1.95
CA ILE A 175 -9.98 15.04 -0.52
C ILE A 175 -11.46 14.88 -0.18
N VAL A 176 -11.84 13.73 0.38
CA VAL A 176 -13.23 13.40 0.73
C VAL A 176 -13.29 12.98 2.18
N THR A 177 -14.26 13.51 2.92
CA THR A 177 -14.56 13.05 4.27
C THR A 177 -15.61 11.95 4.23
N VAL A 178 -15.35 10.82 4.88
CA VAL A 178 -16.28 9.69 4.97
C VAL A 178 -17.49 10.11 5.79
N LYS A 179 -18.69 9.98 5.20
CA LYS A 179 -19.98 10.17 5.88
C LYS A 179 -20.53 8.85 6.42
#